data_AF-A0A136JA06-F1
#
_entry.id   AF-A0A136JA06-F1
#
_cell.length_a   1.000
_cell.length_b   1.000
_cell.length_c   1.000
_cell.angle_alpha   90.00
_cell.angle_beta   90.00
_cell.angle_gamma   90.00
#
_symmetry.space_group_name_H-M   'P 1'
#
loop_
_entity.id
_entity.type
_entity.pdbx_description
1 polymer ?
#
loop_
_entity_poly.entity_id
_entity_poly.type
_entity_poly.pdbx_seq_one_letter_code
_entity_poly.pdbx_strand_id
1 'polypeptide(L)'
;MPIIDTYSWTSSTMLPSLSLPTALALVPLATSTAASLLPVSRPAQSYALCQKKTQPPLLGCPPHTIYVSQASHPDAKFSSIQAAIASLPNNDKPHVILIAPGTYTEQLNVTRPGPLTLLGTSDRPWRAETLAGSAGGRGAGVDDAFDYGAPLPANDVQVYFNSANVGNNLLLDNVFTGVLTIGPTLNATFTGAGPNGWPVDPATPFGSADFRAYNIDFRNEFSDRSVGPAHALGVSRANAGFYSCGFYSYQDTIYIGKLGNAYFHDTIVAGQTDFLYGFGTLFISKSLLSLRNCGGGITAWKGTNTTSPSNPSGPASSSNNKYGVYISHTQFRAANSTIAPVIKDKCSLGRPWNDIHRSVIMRSYFDPSILPQGYTGWTGKPPNNNGIGPGTVMAVHDVYGPGYDAAAVAAASNVTKVFDRAQARPYLRPADVFVSQKGKPDVKWLDPVAWLP
;
A
#
# COMPACT_ATOMS: atom_id res chain seq x y z
N MET A 1 93.63 -15.98 33.75
CA MET A 1 94.68 -16.68 32.98
C MET A 1 94.69 -18.14 33.41
N PRO A 2 94.68 -19.14 32.52
CA PRO A 2 94.46 -19.15 31.05
C PRO A 2 92.99 -19.52 30.72
N ILE A 3 92.27 -19.08 29.67
CA ILE A 3 92.38 -19.10 28.19
C ILE A 3 92.14 -20.50 27.57
N ILE A 4 91.34 -20.51 26.49
CA ILE A 4 91.21 -21.46 25.34
C ILE A 4 90.10 -22.51 25.53
N ASP A 5 89.18 -22.82 24.62
CA ASP A 5 88.57 -22.24 23.40
C ASP A 5 87.51 -23.25 22.89
N THR A 6 86.55 -22.75 22.10
CA THR A 6 85.89 -23.38 20.93
C THR A 6 84.95 -24.61 21.04
N TYR A 7 83.67 -24.32 20.71
CA TYR A 7 82.68 -25.03 19.87
C TYR A 7 83.01 -26.43 19.28
N SER A 8 82.10 -27.42 19.46
CA SER A 8 81.06 -27.82 18.47
C SER A 8 80.38 -29.19 18.76
N TRP A 9 79.04 -29.16 18.80
CA TRP A 9 77.96 -30.15 18.56
C TRP A 9 78.17 -31.67 18.45
N THR A 10 77.37 -32.42 19.23
CA THR A 10 76.61 -33.63 18.78
C THR A 10 75.27 -33.81 19.52
N SER A 11 74.19 -33.77 18.73
CA SER A 11 72.87 -34.44 18.82
C SER A 11 72.32 -35.08 20.12
N SER A 12 71.15 -34.57 20.52
CA SER A 12 69.87 -35.30 20.74
C SER A 12 69.65 -36.15 21.99
N THR A 13 68.89 -35.61 22.95
CA THR A 13 67.76 -36.31 23.59
C THR A 13 66.61 -35.35 23.84
N MET A 14 65.44 -35.73 23.34
CA MET A 14 64.15 -35.03 23.42
C MET A 14 63.65 -34.87 24.86
N LEU A 15 62.96 -33.76 25.13
CA LEU A 15 61.73 -33.72 25.94
C LEU A 15 60.82 -32.58 25.42
N PRO A 16 59.48 -32.72 25.53
CA PRO A 16 58.53 -31.99 24.71
C PRO A 16 58.06 -30.70 25.39
N SER A 17 57.87 -29.63 24.62
CA SER A 17 57.03 -28.53 25.08
C SER A 17 56.37 -27.81 23.90
N LEU A 18 55.05 -28.04 23.84
CA LEU A 18 53.99 -27.25 23.23
C LEU A 18 54.35 -26.29 22.08
N SER A 19 53.83 -26.68 20.92
CA SER A 19 53.57 -25.86 19.74
C SER A 19 52.95 -24.49 20.05
N LEU A 20 53.57 -23.41 19.54
CA LEU A 20 52.82 -22.26 19.04
C LEU A 20 52.07 -22.67 17.76
N PRO A 21 50.88 -22.12 17.55
CA PRO A 21 50.74 -21.22 16.38
C PRO A 21 49.87 -20.01 16.82
N THR A 22 49.77 -18.85 16.19
CA THR A 22 50.29 -18.23 14.96
C THR A 22 49.61 -16.85 14.96
N ALA A 23 50.30 -15.80 14.50
CA ALA A 23 49.75 -14.57 13.93
C ALA A 23 48.51 -13.94 14.64
N LEU A 24 48.76 -12.90 15.46
CA LEU A 24 47.77 -11.83 15.59
C LEU A 24 47.58 -11.18 14.21
N ALA A 25 46.59 -11.64 13.46
CA ALA A 25 46.03 -10.86 12.37
C ALA A 25 45.21 -9.72 13.01
N LEU A 26 45.72 -8.49 12.92
CA LEU A 26 44.89 -7.30 13.11
C LEU A 26 43.77 -7.38 12.06
N VAL A 27 42.57 -7.72 12.50
CA VAL A 27 41.36 -7.53 11.71
C VAL A 27 41.20 -6.01 11.57
N PRO A 28 41.27 -5.43 10.36
CA PRO A 28 40.86 -4.05 10.20
C PRO A 28 39.37 -4.01 10.50
N LEU A 29 39.00 -3.27 11.53
CA LEU A 29 37.62 -2.91 11.81
C LEU A 29 37.13 -2.15 10.58
N ALA A 30 36.50 -2.86 9.64
CA ALA A 30 35.86 -2.25 8.48
C ALA A 30 34.58 -1.57 8.97
N THR A 31 34.73 -0.42 9.62
CA THR A 31 33.64 0.54 9.76
C THR A 31 33.45 1.21 8.42
N SER A 32 32.79 0.50 7.51
CA SER A 32 32.06 1.14 6.43
C SER A 32 30.61 0.72 6.55
N THR A 33 29.88 1.43 7.42
CA THR A 33 28.47 1.64 7.11
C THR A 33 28.45 2.44 5.82
N ALA A 34 28.40 1.74 4.69
CA ALA A 34 27.86 2.35 3.48
C ALA A 34 26.46 2.78 3.89
N ALA A 35 26.30 4.08 4.18
CA ALA A 35 24.99 4.68 4.27
C ALA A 35 24.34 4.36 2.93
N SER A 36 23.44 3.38 2.89
CA SER A 36 22.66 3.15 1.70
C SER A 36 21.90 4.45 1.49
N LEU A 37 22.30 5.21 0.48
CA LEU A 37 21.50 6.32 -0.03
C LEU A 37 20.23 5.67 -0.57
N LEU A 38 19.27 5.43 0.32
CA LEU A 38 17.95 4.99 -0.06
C LEU A 38 17.40 6.06 -0.99
N PRO A 39 16.79 5.68 -2.11
CA PRO A 39 16.27 6.65 -3.07
C PRO A 39 15.28 7.57 -2.36
N VAL A 40 15.60 8.86 -2.33
CA VAL A 40 14.74 9.90 -1.74
C VAL A 40 13.33 9.74 -2.31
N SER A 41 12.35 9.58 -1.42
CA SER A 41 10.96 9.50 -1.83
C SER A 41 10.54 10.83 -2.47
N ARG A 42 9.81 10.77 -3.59
CA ARG A 42 9.32 11.95 -4.29
C ARG A 42 7.84 11.76 -4.59
N PRO A 43 7.00 12.80 -4.42
CA PRO A 43 5.60 12.74 -4.85
C PRO A 43 5.52 12.66 -6.38
N ALA A 44 4.36 12.27 -6.91
CA ALA A 44 4.10 12.39 -8.35
C ALA A 44 4.02 13.88 -8.74
N GLN A 45 4.79 14.30 -9.75
CA GLN A 45 4.90 15.70 -10.15
C GLN A 45 4.22 16.05 -11.49
N SER A 46 3.60 15.09 -12.17
CA SER A 46 2.99 15.27 -13.50
C SER A 46 1.99 16.43 -13.57
N TYR A 47 1.29 16.72 -12.47
CA TYR A 47 0.33 17.82 -12.36
C TYR A 47 0.74 18.87 -11.31
N ALA A 48 2.03 18.98 -10.98
CA ALA A 48 2.50 19.89 -9.92
C ALA A 48 2.18 21.37 -10.19
N LEU A 49 2.22 21.80 -11.45
CA LEU A 49 1.86 23.17 -11.84
C LEU A 49 0.35 23.43 -11.67
N CYS A 50 -0.50 22.51 -12.15
CA CYS A 50 -1.96 22.65 -12.05
C CYS A 50 -2.46 22.60 -10.59
N GLN A 51 -1.81 21.80 -9.74
CA GLN A 51 -2.21 21.69 -8.33
C GLN A 51 -1.77 22.90 -7.50
N LYS A 52 -0.83 23.71 -7.97
CA LYS A 52 -0.26 24.81 -7.20
C LYS A 52 -1.32 25.86 -6.88
N LYS A 53 -1.30 26.39 -5.65
CA LYS A 53 -2.19 27.49 -5.24
C LYS A 53 -1.81 28.76 -6.02
N THR A 54 -2.66 29.14 -6.98
CA THR A 54 -2.40 30.25 -7.91
C THR A 54 -3.64 31.13 -8.07
N GLN A 55 -3.45 32.33 -8.61
CA GLN A 55 -4.49 33.25 -9.03
C GLN A 55 -4.15 33.70 -10.46
N PRO A 56 -4.92 33.30 -11.50
CA PRO A 56 -6.15 32.47 -11.46
C PRO A 56 -5.87 30.99 -11.10
N PRO A 57 -6.86 30.24 -10.56
CA PRO A 57 -6.67 28.90 -10.01
C PRO A 57 -6.32 27.82 -11.05
N LEU A 58 -6.68 28.02 -12.32
CA LEU A 58 -6.43 27.06 -13.40
C LEU A 58 -5.05 27.26 -14.07
N LEU A 59 -4.19 28.12 -13.52
CA LEU A 59 -2.87 28.37 -14.10
C LEU A 59 -2.02 27.09 -14.09
N GLY A 60 -1.52 26.67 -15.25
CA GLY A 60 -0.72 25.46 -15.39
C GLY A 60 -1.54 24.16 -15.50
N CYS A 61 -2.88 24.27 -15.57
CA CYS A 61 -3.75 23.12 -15.80
C CYS A 61 -3.88 22.73 -17.26
N PRO A 62 -4.12 21.44 -17.56
CA PRO A 62 -4.51 21.01 -18.89
C PRO A 62 -5.72 21.81 -19.41
N PRO A 63 -5.82 22.05 -20.74
CA PRO A 63 -6.97 22.70 -21.33
C PRO A 63 -8.28 22.00 -20.95
N HIS A 64 -9.35 22.79 -20.78
CA HIS A 64 -10.69 22.29 -20.39
C HIS A 64 -10.78 21.62 -19.01
N THR A 65 -9.80 21.86 -18.13
CA THR A 65 -9.91 21.45 -16.71
C THR A 65 -11.12 22.11 -16.05
N ILE A 66 -11.94 21.32 -15.37
CA ILE A 66 -13.07 21.83 -14.57
C ILE A 66 -12.56 22.22 -13.19
N TYR A 67 -12.91 23.42 -12.73
CA TYR A 67 -12.61 23.87 -11.37
C TYR A 67 -13.84 23.71 -10.46
N VAL A 68 -13.63 23.09 -9.30
CA VAL A 68 -14.64 22.87 -8.25
C VAL A 68 -14.23 23.65 -7.01
N SER A 69 -15.16 24.44 -6.44
CA SER A 69 -14.94 25.15 -5.18
C SER A 69 -16.24 25.33 -4.41
N GLN A 70 -16.23 25.04 -3.10
CA GLN A 70 -17.34 25.34 -2.21
C GLN A 70 -17.49 26.86 -1.96
N ALA A 71 -16.41 27.63 -2.13
CA ALA A 71 -16.46 29.09 -2.07
C ALA A 71 -16.98 29.65 -3.39
N SER A 72 -17.70 30.77 -3.32
CA SER A 72 -18.10 31.51 -4.53
C SER A 72 -16.85 32.00 -5.26
N HIS A 73 -16.61 31.49 -6.47
CA HIS A 73 -15.45 31.85 -7.30
C HIS A 73 -15.87 31.92 -8.77
N PRO A 74 -15.46 32.97 -9.53
CA PRO A 74 -15.92 33.16 -10.91
C PRO A 74 -15.57 31.99 -11.85
N ASP A 75 -14.43 31.34 -11.63
CA ASP A 75 -14.00 30.17 -12.41
C ASP A 75 -14.63 28.83 -11.97
N ALA A 76 -15.27 28.77 -10.80
CA ALA A 76 -15.82 27.53 -10.26
C ALA A 76 -17.23 27.29 -10.81
N LYS A 77 -17.39 26.22 -11.60
CA LYS A 77 -18.70 25.84 -12.17
C LYS A 77 -19.53 24.95 -11.25
N PHE A 78 -18.88 24.33 -10.27
CA PHE A 78 -19.49 23.40 -9.33
C PHE A 78 -18.95 23.64 -7.92
N SER A 79 -19.82 23.45 -6.94
CA SER A 79 -19.46 23.41 -5.51
C SER A 79 -19.38 21.98 -4.95
N SER A 80 -19.77 20.98 -5.74
CA SER A 80 -19.69 19.55 -5.44
C SER A 80 -18.78 18.85 -6.45
N ILE A 81 -17.90 17.97 -5.97
CA ILE A 81 -17.01 17.17 -6.81
C ILE A 81 -17.86 16.13 -7.55
N GLN A 82 -18.81 15.49 -6.87
CA GLN A 82 -19.71 14.53 -7.51
C GLN A 82 -20.56 15.18 -8.62
N ALA A 83 -21.04 16.41 -8.44
CA ALA A 83 -21.75 17.13 -9.49
C ALA A 83 -20.86 17.40 -10.72
N ALA A 84 -19.58 17.75 -10.50
CA ALA A 84 -18.62 17.91 -11.58
C ALA A 84 -18.34 16.59 -12.31
N ILE A 85 -18.18 15.47 -11.59
CA ILE A 85 -18.03 14.13 -12.17
C ILE A 85 -19.26 13.77 -13.01
N ALA A 86 -20.47 13.99 -12.48
CA ALA A 86 -21.72 13.68 -13.17
C ALA A 86 -21.97 14.55 -14.42
N SER A 87 -21.33 15.72 -14.51
CA SER A 87 -21.41 16.59 -15.69
C SER A 87 -20.61 16.07 -16.89
N LEU A 88 -19.68 15.13 -16.67
CA LEU A 88 -18.81 14.62 -17.72
C LEU A 88 -19.56 13.70 -18.69
N PRO A 89 -19.28 13.77 -20.00
CA PRO A 89 -19.87 12.85 -20.95
C PRO A 89 -19.41 11.41 -20.70
N ASN A 90 -20.33 10.46 -20.92
CA ASN A 90 -20.05 9.03 -20.85
C ASN A 90 -19.37 8.53 -22.13
N ASN A 91 -18.10 8.90 -22.32
CA ASN A 91 -17.27 8.50 -23.45
C ASN A 91 -15.84 8.15 -22.99
N ASP A 92 -14.94 7.91 -23.94
CA ASP A 92 -13.55 7.53 -23.74
C ASP A 92 -12.58 8.73 -23.64
N LYS A 93 -13.07 9.97 -23.72
CA LYS A 93 -12.21 11.16 -23.70
C LYS A 93 -11.67 11.45 -22.30
N PRO A 94 -10.43 11.93 -22.17
CA PRO A 94 -9.85 12.27 -20.87
C PRO A 94 -10.49 13.55 -20.31
N HIS A 95 -10.71 13.57 -19.00
CA HIS A 95 -11.17 14.77 -18.28
C HIS A 95 -10.34 14.98 -17.00
N VAL A 96 -10.14 16.25 -16.66
CA VAL A 96 -9.40 16.68 -15.47
C VAL A 96 -10.30 17.60 -14.64
N ILE A 97 -10.35 17.35 -13.34
CA ILE A 97 -11.08 18.18 -12.37
C ILE A 97 -10.08 18.65 -11.32
N LEU A 98 -9.89 19.97 -11.20
CA LEU A 98 -9.15 20.62 -10.11
C LEU A 98 -10.13 20.98 -8.99
N ILE A 99 -9.80 20.59 -7.77
CA ILE A 99 -10.63 20.74 -6.59
C ILE A 99 -9.94 21.72 -5.64
N ALA A 100 -10.62 22.82 -5.31
CA ALA A 100 -10.15 23.82 -4.38
C ALA A 100 -10.04 23.24 -2.95
N PRO A 101 -9.15 23.78 -2.10
CA PRO A 101 -9.09 23.45 -0.68
C PRO A 101 -10.47 23.51 -0.02
N GLY A 102 -10.79 22.54 0.82
CA GLY A 102 -12.10 22.46 1.45
C GLY A 102 -12.45 21.08 2.00
N THR A 103 -13.59 21.03 2.68
CA THR A 103 -14.14 19.81 3.26
C THR A 103 -15.47 19.50 2.57
N TYR A 104 -15.44 18.49 1.71
CA TYR A 104 -16.56 18.06 0.88
C TYR A 104 -17.23 16.85 1.53
N THR A 105 -18.48 17.00 1.96
CA THR A 105 -19.26 15.90 2.55
C THR A 105 -20.18 15.28 1.51
N GLU A 106 -19.69 14.29 0.78
CA GLU A 106 -20.40 13.65 -0.33
C GLU A 106 -19.77 12.29 -0.69
N GLN A 107 -20.59 11.41 -1.27
CA GLN A 107 -20.11 10.18 -1.89
C GLN A 107 -19.68 10.46 -3.33
N LEU A 108 -18.49 10.01 -3.68
CA LEU A 108 -17.98 10.05 -5.05
C LEU A 108 -18.16 8.69 -5.73
N ASN A 109 -18.80 8.70 -6.88
CA ASN A 109 -19.05 7.53 -7.71
C ASN A 109 -18.65 7.80 -9.16
N VAL A 110 -17.65 7.05 -9.62
CA VAL A 110 -17.06 7.17 -10.95
C VAL A 110 -17.44 5.94 -11.76
N THR A 111 -18.45 6.10 -12.62
CA THR A 111 -18.97 5.03 -13.49
C THR A 111 -18.58 5.14 -14.95
N ARG A 112 -17.97 6.26 -15.35
CA ARG A 112 -17.57 6.50 -16.74
C ARG A 112 -16.35 5.65 -17.15
N PRO A 113 -16.27 5.19 -18.41
CA PRO A 113 -15.18 4.35 -18.89
C PRO A 113 -13.91 5.13 -19.26
N GLY A 114 -14.04 6.41 -19.66
CA GLY A 114 -12.91 7.22 -20.08
C GLY A 114 -11.97 7.60 -18.92
N PRO A 115 -10.75 8.08 -19.23
CA PRO A 115 -9.79 8.53 -18.23
C PRO A 115 -10.32 9.74 -17.45
N LEU A 116 -10.19 9.70 -16.12
CA LEU A 116 -10.58 10.80 -15.23
C LEU A 116 -9.46 11.07 -14.24
N THR A 117 -8.99 12.32 -14.18
CA THR A 117 -8.01 12.77 -13.20
C THR A 117 -8.64 13.77 -12.23
N LEU A 118 -8.67 13.44 -10.94
CA LEU A 118 -9.02 14.36 -9.86
C LEU A 118 -7.75 14.94 -9.24
N LEU A 119 -7.66 16.26 -9.15
CA LEU A 119 -6.51 16.98 -8.62
C LEU A 119 -6.95 17.79 -7.40
N GLY A 120 -6.42 17.47 -6.23
CA GLY A 120 -6.51 18.35 -5.06
C GLY A 120 -5.50 19.49 -5.19
N THR A 121 -5.94 20.73 -4.94
CA THR A 121 -5.03 21.88 -4.90
C THR A 121 -4.03 21.70 -3.76
N SER A 122 -2.73 21.71 -4.07
CA SER A 122 -1.62 21.48 -3.13
C SER A 122 -0.31 22.07 -3.65
N ASP A 123 0.47 22.67 -2.77
CA ASP A 123 1.84 23.14 -3.08
C ASP A 123 2.90 22.03 -2.93
N ARG A 124 2.57 20.90 -2.26
CA ARG A 124 3.54 19.85 -1.94
C ARG A 124 4.26 19.28 -3.17
N PRO A 125 3.58 18.94 -4.27
CA PRO A 125 4.24 18.39 -5.45
C PRO A 125 5.26 19.36 -6.07
N TRP A 126 4.95 20.66 -6.08
CA TRP A 126 5.86 21.70 -6.57
C TRP A 126 7.11 21.85 -5.69
N ARG A 127 6.97 21.64 -4.38
CA ARG A 127 8.07 21.69 -3.41
C ARG A 127 8.84 20.37 -3.28
N ALA A 128 8.42 19.34 -4.03
CA ALA A 128 8.91 17.97 -3.93
C ALA A 128 8.75 17.38 -2.50
N GLU A 129 7.65 17.73 -1.84
CA GLU A 129 7.30 17.24 -0.50
C GLU A 129 6.35 16.04 -0.62
N THR A 130 6.70 14.95 0.05
CA THR A 130 5.89 13.72 0.12
C THR A 130 4.80 13.84 1.19
N LEU A 131 3.63 13.23 0.97
CA LEU A 131 2.61 13.08 2.02
C LEU A 131 3.04 12.04 3.07
N ALA A 132 3.55 10.89 2.62
CA ALA A 132 3.82 9.73 3.47
C ALA A 132 5.22 9.69 4.09
N GLY A 133 6.10 10.63 3.74
CA GLY A 133 7.42 10.78 4.34
C GLY A 133 7.34 11.19 5.81
N SER A 134 8.30 10.74 6.62
CA SER A 134 8.40 11.11 8.04
C SER A 134 8.47 12.64 8.17
N ALA A 135 7.39 13.25 8.63
CA ALA A 135 7.28 14.67 8.99
C ALA A 135 7.80 15.68 7.95
N GLY A 136 7.15 15.77 6.77
CA GLY A 136 7.00 17.03 6.01
C GLY A 136 8.27 17.81 5.58
N GLY A 137 9.46 17.21 5.67
CA GLY A 137 10.74 17.84 5.31
C GLY A 137 11.20 17.47 3.90
N ARG A 138 11.85 18.41 3.21
CA ARG A 138 12.57 18.11 1.96
C ARG A 138 13.64 17.04 2.23
N GLY A 139 13.55 15.92 1.53
CA GLY A 139 14.57 14.88 1.57
C GLY A 139 14.40 13.83 2.67
N ALA A 140 13.27 13.81 3.37
CA ALA A 140 13.01 12.76 4.37
C ALA A 140 12.89 11.39 3.68
N GLY A 141 13.72 10.44 4.12
CA GLY A 141 13.62 9.05 3.70
C GLY A 141 12.38 8.38 4.30
N VAL A 142 11.95 7.26 3.71
CA VAL A 142 10.94 6.37 4.34
C VAL A 142 11.44 5.73 5.65
N ASP A 143 12.67 6.03 6.06
CA ASP A 143 13.37 5.42 7.19
C ASP A 143 13.62 6.40 8.32
N ASP A 144 13.35 7.69 8.11
CA ASP A 144 13.61 8.72 9.11
C ASP A 144 12.70 8.56 10.31
N ALA A 145 13.20 8.96 11.48
CA ALA A 145 12.49 8.86 12.75
C ALA A 145 11.09 9.49 12.64
N PHE A 146 10.06 8.66 12.66
CA PHE A 146 8.67 9.10 12.66
C PHE A 146 8.32 9.61 14.05
N ASP A 147 7.91 10.87 14.13
CA ASP A 147 7.43 11.46 15.37
C ASP A 147 5.98 11.02 15.64
N TYR A 148 5.82 10.04 16.53
CA TYR A 148 4.51 9.57 16.98
C TYR A 148 3.69 10.63 17.74
N GLY A 149 4.32 11.73 18.16
CA GLY A 149 3.64 12.87 18.80
C GLY A 149 3.06 13.87 17.79
N ALA A 150 3.49 13.83 16.53
CA ALA A 150 2.98 14.71 15.49
C ALA A 150 1.70 14.15 14.86
N PRO A 151 0.68 15.00 14.57
CA PRO A 151 -0.46 14.57 13.79
C PRO A 151 -0.03 14.17 12.37
N LEU A 152 -0.71 13.18 11.79
CA LEU A 152 -0.49 12.79 10.40
C LEU A 152 -0.69 14.01 9.47
N PRO A 153 0.16 14.19 8.45
CA PRO A 153 -0.05 15.24 7.47
C PRO A 153 -1.38 14.98 6.73
N ALA A 154 -2.12 16.05 6.47
CA ALA A 154 -3.40 16.01 5.78
C ALA A 154 -3.33 16.82 4.48
N ASN A 155 -4.07 16.41 3.46
CA ASN A 155 -4.22 17.23 2.25
C ASN A 155 -5.18 18.41 2.48
N ASP A 156 -5.09 19.44 1.64
CA ASP A 156 -6.00 20.61 1.74
C ASP A 156 -7.42 20.29 1.25
N VAL A 157 -7.58 19.23 0.46
CA VAL A 157 -8.87 18.72 -0.02
C VAL A 157 -9.23 17.45 0.76
N GLN A 158 -10.33 17.53 1.50
CA GLN A 158 -10.84 16.47 2.36
C GLN A 158 -12.23 16.07 1.87
N VAL A 159 -12.45 14.79 1.58
CA VAL A 159 -13.75 14.23 1.19
C VAL A 159 -14.23 13.30 2.29
N TYR A 160 -15.37 13.62 2.88
CA TYR A 160 -16.00 12.83 3.93
C TYR A 160 -17.28 12.18 3.43
N PHE A 161 -17.43 10.91 3.75
CA PHE A 161 -18.70 10.23 3.62
C PHE A 161 -18.82 9.15 4.69
N ASN A 162 -19.49 9.49 5.78
CA ASN A 162 -19.69 8.64 6.96
C ASN A 162 -21.14 8.64 7.44
N SER A 163 -22.02 9.41 6.78
CA SER A 163 -23.45 9.51 7.10
C SER A 163 -24.21 8.22 6.82
N ALA A 164 -23.67 7.33 5.97
CA ALA A 164 -24.25 6.03 5.69
C ALA A 164 -24.05 4.99 6.83
N ASN A 165 -23.19 5.30 7.82
CA ASN A 165 -22.87 4.39 8.94
C ASN A 165 -23.51 4.79 10.27
N VAL A 166 -24.47 5.73 10.31
CA VAL A 166 -25.00 6.32 11.57
C VAL A 166 -26.14 5.54 12.24
N GLY A 167 -26.14 5.54 13.59
CA GLY A 167 -27.23 5.04 14.43
C GLY A 167 -27.31 3.50 14.53
N ASN A 168 -28.53 2.97 14.72
CA ASN A 168 -28.78 1.51 14.75
C ASN A 168 -28.82 0.86 13.36
N ASN A 169 -28.66 1.64 12.29
CA ASN A 169 -28.62 1.16 10.91
C ASN A 169 -27.18 0.94 10.45
N LEU A 170 -26.41 0.14 11.20
CA LEU A 170 -25.12 -0.36 10.73
C LEU A 170 -25.38 -1.21 9.50
N LEU A 171 -25.26 -0.60 8.33
CA LEU A 171 -25.34 -1.35 7.08
C LEU A 171 -24.17 -2.33 7.06
N LEU A 172 -24.48 -3.63 6.96
CA LEU A 172 -23.45 -4.65 6.77
C LEU A 172 -22.74 -4.38 5.43
N ASP A 173 -21.41 -4.30 5.47
CA ASP A 173 -20.46 -4.33 4.35
C ASP A 173 -21.03 -3.94 2.98
N ASN A 174 -21.17 -2.64 2.72
CA ASN A 174 -21.78 -2.19 1.48
C ASN A 174 -21.09 -0.99 0.82
N VAL A 175 -21.16 -0.98 -0.51
CA VAL A 175 -20.64 0.08 -1.38
C VAL A 175 -21.26 1.45 -1.11
N PHE A 176 -22.47 1.47 -0.54
CA PHE A 176 -23.19 2.69 -0.20
C PHE A 176 -22.60 3.42 1.00
N THR A 177 -21.55 2.90 1.62
CA THR A 177 -20.74 3.59 2.63
C THR A 177 -19.39 4.06 2.10
N GLY A 178 -19.04 3.69 0.85
CA GLY A 178 -17.78 4.08 0.24
C GLY A 178 -17.68 5.58 -0.03
N VAL A 179 -16.60 6.22 0.40
CA VAL A 179 -16.34 7.64 0.08
C VAL A 179 -16.07 7.82 -1.41
N LEU A 180 -15.21 6.99 -1.98
CA LEU A 180 -14.93 6.94 -3.41
C LEU A 180 -15.15 5.53 -3.95
N THR A 181 -15.93 5.43 -5.01
CA THR A 181 -16.22 4.18 -5.72
C THR A 181 -15.88 4.34 -7.20
N ILE A 182 -15.14 3.37 -7.75
CA ILE A 182 -14.70 3.38 -9.15
C ILE A 182 -14.99 2.00 -9.74
N GLY A 183 -15.91 1.98 -10.69
CA GLY A 183 -16.30 0.77 -11.40
C GLY A 183 -17.38 1.08 -12.43
N PRO A 184 -17.72 0.15 -13.34
CA PRO A 184 -18.66 0.40 -14.44
C PRO A 184 -20.08 0.77 -13.96
N THR A 185 -20.43 0.38 -12.74
CA THR A 185 -21.64 0.79 -12.01
C THR A 185 -21.32 0.83 -10.52
N LEU A 186 -22.12 1.55 -9.73
CA LEU A 186 -22.00 1.52 -8.26
C LEU A 186 -22.15 0.09 -7.71
N ASN A 187 -23.07 -0.70 -8.28
CA ASN A 187 -23.29 -2.08 -7.85
C ASN A 187 -22.10 -2.99 -8.18
N ALA A 188 -21.29 -2.66 -9.19
CA ALA A 188 -20.09 -3.45 -9.49
C ALA A 188 -19.01 -3.31 -8.40
N THR A 189 -19.08 -2.26 -7.58
CA THR A 189 -18.20 -2.02 -6.44
C THR A 189 -18.71 -2.57 -5.11
N PHE A 190 -19.82 -3.33 -5.09
CA PHE A 190 -20.22 -4.07 -3.88
C PHE A 190 -19.13 -5.02 -3.40
N THR A 191 -19.00 -5.11 -2.09
CA THR A 191 -18.22 -6.16 -1.47
C THR A 191 -18.89 -7.51 -1.73
N GLY A 192 -18.08 -8.47 -2.17
CA GLY A 192 -18.53 -9.82 -2.46
C GLY A 192 -18.07 -10.87 -1.46
N ALA A 193 -18.81 -11.97 -1.37
CA ALA A 193 -18.39 -13.20 -0.70
C ALA A 193 -17.86 -14.26 -1.71
N GLY A 194 -17.11 -15.27 -1.24
CA GLY A 194 -16.50 -16.32 -2.08
C GLY A 194 -15.54 -15.85 -3.20
N PRO A 195 -15.00 -16.77 -4.03
CA PRO A 195 -14.03 -16.44 -5.09
C PRO A 195 -14.64 -15.61 -6.24
N ASN A 196 -15.96 -15.49 -6.28
CA ASN A 196 -16.73 -14.88 -7.37
C ASN A 196 -16.97 -13.37 -7.18
N GLY A 197 -16.85 -12.86 -5.96
CA GLY A 197 -17.21 -11.47 -5.64
C GLY A 197 -18.72 -11.25 -5.64
N TRP A 198 -19.15 -9.99 -5.65
CA TRP A 198 -20.56 -9.63 -5.75
C TRP A 198 -21.06 -9.96 -7.17
N PRO A 199 -22.20 -10.65 -7.32
CA PRO A 199 -22.76 -10.92 -8.64
C PRO A 199 -23.07 -9.64 -9.40
N VAL A 200 -22.60 -9.56 -10.64
CA VAL A 200 -22.94 -8.49 -11.58
C VAL A 200 -23.45 -9.12 -12.87
N ASP A 201 -24.18 -8.35 -13.67
CA ASP A 201 -24.61 -8.78 -15.00
C ASP A 201 -23.38 -9.25 -15.81
N PRO A 202 -23.41 -10.41 -16.47
CA PRO A 202 -22.30 -10.89 -17.31
C PRO A 202 -21.84 -9.89 -18.38
N ALA A 203 -22.74 -9.03 -18.88
CA ALA A 203 -22.46 -7.97 -19.84
C ALA A 203 -21.84 -6.70 -19.21
N THR A 204 -21.65 -6.67 -17.89
CA THR A 204 -21.04 -5.54 -17.19
C THR A 204 -19.64 -5.28 -17.75
N PRO A 205 -19.37 -4.10 -18.34
CA PRO A 205 -18.11 -3.83 -19.00
C PRO A 205 -16.97 -3.63 -17.99
N PHE A 206 -15.77 -3.38 -18.50
CA PHE A 206 -14.74 -2.73 -17.69
C PHE A 206 -15.11 -1.25 -17.53
N GLY A 207 -14.96 -0.71 -16.32
CA GLY A 207 -15.16 0.69 -16.00
C GLY A 207 -13.98 1.54 -16.46
N SER A 208 -13.59 2.54 -15.66
CA SER A 208 -12.47 3.42 -16.03
C SER A 208 -11.17 2.64 -16.20
N ALA A 209 -10.57 2.74 -17.38
CA ALA A 209 -9.27 2.12 -17.68
C ALA A 209 -8.07 2.97 -17.22
N ASP A 210 -8.31 4.21 -16.78
CA ASP A 210 -7.29 5.16 -16.33
C ASP A 210 -7.91 6.23 -15.41
N PHE A 211 -8.32 5.83 -14.21
CA PHE A 211 -8.67 6.78 -13.16
C PHE A 211 -7.43 7.20 -12.37
N ARG A 212 -7.30 8.49 -12.05
CA ARG A 212 -6.23 9.00 -11.19
C ARG A 212 -6.75 10.01 -10.18
N ALA A 213 -6.23 9.96 -8.96
CA ALA A 213 -6.44 11.01 -7.96
C ALA A 213 -5.10 11.44 -7.35
N TYR A 214 -4.96 12.74 -7.10
CA TYR A 214 -3.75 13.36 -6.55
C TYR A 214 -4.10 14.29 -5.39
N ASN A 215 -3.36 14.21 -4.27
CA ASN A 215 -3.44 15.17 -3.16
C ASN A 215 -4.86 15.40 -2.58
N ILE A 216 -5.64 14.32 -2.45
CA ILE A 216 -6.99 14.31 -1.85
C ILE A 216 -7.02 13.27 -0.74
N ASP A 217 -7.66 13.61 0.37
CA ASP A 217 -7.93 12.70 1.48
C ASP A 217 -9.40 12.22 1.44
N PHE A 218 -9.61 10.90 1.51
CA PHE A 218 -10.91 10.25 1.53
C PHE A 218 -11.17 9.61 2.90
N ARG A 219 -12.24 10.01 3.58
CA ARG A 219 -12.46 9.73 5.00
C ARG A 219 -13.83 9.11 5.26
N ASN A 220 -13.82 7.84 5.65
CA ASN A 220 -14.95 7.19 6.29
C ASN A 220 -14.61 6.96 7.77
N GLU A 221 -14.66 8.04 8.55
CA GLU A 221 -14.36 8.05 9.98
C GLU A 221 -15.67 8.20 10.77
N PHE A 222 -16.58 7.24 10.60
CA PHE A 222 -17.85 7.22 11.34
C PHE A 222 -17.66 7.00 12.85
N SER A 223 -16.70 6.16 13.23
CA SER A 223 -16.39 5.82 14.61
C SER A 223 -14.89 5.99 14.85
N ASP A 224 -14.49 6.15 16.11
CA ASP A 224 -13.11 6.18 16.60
C ASP A 224 -12.50 4.78 16.79
N ARG A 225 -13.24 3.74 16.39
CA ARG A 225 -12.83 2.33 16.46
C ARG A 225 -13.51 1.51 15.38
N SER A 226 -13.04 0.29 15.18
CA SER A 226 -13.72 -0.74 14.38
C SER A 226 -15.07 -1.12 15.03
N VAL A 227 -16.17 -0.71 14.39
CA VAL A 227 -17.56 -1.08 14.76
C VAL A 227 -18.28 -1.85 13.65
N GLY A 228 -17.56 -2.19 12.59
CA GLY A 228 -18.06 -2.82 11.37
C GLY A 228 -17.40 -2.20 10.13
N PRO A 229 -17.57 -2.83 8.95
CA PRO A 229 -16.98 -2.38 7.68
C PRO A 229 -17.39 -0.96 7.29
N ALA A 230 -16.43 -0.16 6.83
CA ALA A 230 -16.65 1.21 6.39
C ALA A 230 -15.55 1.65 5.41
N HIS A 231 -15.61 1.24 4.14
CA HIS A 231 -14.49 1.52 3.23
C HIS A 231 -14.40 3.00 2.84
N ALA A 232 -13.17 3.52 2.76
CA ALA A 232 -12.87 4.82 2.17
C ALA A 232 -12.78 4.73 0.65
N LEU A 233 -12.38 3.57 0.12
CA LEU A 233 -12.22 3.34 -1.32
C LEU A 233 -12.77 1.97 -1.73
N GLY A 234 -13.52 1.94 -2.83
CA GLY A 234 -13.86 0.72 -3.57
C GLY A 234 -13.47 0.80 -5.05
N VAL A 235 -12.66 -0.15 -5.53
CA VAL A 235 -12.27 -0.25 -6.95
C VAL A 235 -12.62 -1.63 -7.49
N SER A 236 -13.48 -1.71 -8.49
CA SER A 236 -13.85 -2.96 -9.15
C SER A 236 -13.90 -2.79 -10.66
N ARG A 237 -13.36 -3.76 -11.40
CA ARG A 237 -13.36 -3.75 -12.88
C ARG A 237 -12.85 -2.42 -13.46
N ALA A 238 -11.82 -1.85 -12.84
CA ALA A 238 -11.27 -0.55 -13.19
C ALA A 238 -9.78 -0.52 -12.84
N ASN A 239 -9.07 0.42 -13.44
CA ASN A 239 -7.68 0.75 -13.13
C ASN A 239 -7.65 2.13 -12.46
N ALA A 240 -7.08 2.20 -11.24
CA ALA A 240 -7.10 3.43 -10.43
C ALA A 240 -5.75 3.72 -9.78
N GLY A 241 -5.13 4.85 -10.13
CA GLY A 241 -3.88 5.34 -9.55
C GLY A 241 -4.10 6.43 -8.51
N PHE A 242 -3.39 6.37 -7.39
CA PHE A 242 -3.52 7.33 -6.29
C PHE A 242 -2.14 7.82 -5.85
N TYR A 243 -1.97 9.15 -5.85
CA TYR A 243 -0.66 9.79 -5.65
C TYR A 243 -0.76 10.87 -4.58
N SER A 244 -0.02 10.72 -3.49
CA SER A 244 -0.11 11.67 -2.36
C SER A 244 -1.54 11.79 -1.80
N CYS A 245 -2.33 10.71 -1.87
CA CYS A 245 -3.68 10.64 -1.33
C CYS A 245 -3.69 10.03 0.07
N GLY A 246 -4.66 10.43 0.89
CA GLY A 246 -4.95 9.82 2.18
C GLY A 246 -6.25 9.00 2.15
N PHE A 247 -6.27 7.86 2.85
CA PHE A 247 -7.47 7.03 3.03
C PHE A 247 -7.61 6.67 4.50
N TYR A 248 -8.75 6.99 5.09
CA TYR A 248 -8.91 6.89 6.54
C TYR A 248 -10.22 6.21 6.89
N SER A 249 -10.12 5.07 7.56
CA SER A 249 -11.23 4.35 8.23
C SER A 249 -10.67 3.44 9.32
N TYR A 250 -11.41 2.43 9.79
CA TYR A 250 -11.00 1.46 10.80
C TYR A 250 -11.11 0.05 10.27
N GLN A 251 -12.31 -0.42 9.94
CA GLN A 251 -12.48 -1.74 9.33
C GLN A 251 -12.69 -1.59 7.82
N ASP A 252 -12.01 -2.45 7.06
CA ASP A 252 -12.23 -2.59 5.62
C ASP A 252 -11.97 -1.29 4.84
N THR A 253 -10.89 -0.54 5.13
CA THR A 253 -10.64 0.80 4.54
C THR A 253 -10.51 0.80 3.01
N ILE A 254 -9.78 -0.14 2.44
CA ILE A 254 -9.50 -0.23 0.99
C ILE A 254 -10.03 -1.55 0.45
N TYR A 255 -11.06 -1.47 -0.40
CA TYR A 255 -11.60 -2.61 -1.12
C TYR A 255 -11.14 -2.60 -2.58
N ILE A 256 -10.36 -3.61 -2.98
CA ILE A 256 -10.06 -3.87 -4.40
C ILE A 256 -10.83 -5.11 -4.85
N GLY A 257 -11.98 -4.87 -5.47
CA GLY A 257 -12.88 -5.90 -5.96
C GLY A 257 -12.38 -6.62 -7.20
N LYS A 258 -13.25 -7.46 -7.75
CA LYS A 258 -12.94 -8.34 -8.89
C LYS A 258 -12.56 -7.52 -10.13
N LEU A 259 -11.49 -7.95 -10.81
CA LEU A 259 -10.88 -7.26 -11.96
C LEU A 259 -10.46 -5.80 -11.67
N GLY A 260 -10.39 -5.39 -10.39
CA GLY A 260 -9.87 -4.09 -10.01
C GLY A 260 -8.35 -4.10 -9.94
N ASN A 261 -7.71 -3.05 -10.43
CA ASN A 261 -6.29 -2.79 -10.25
C ASN A 261 -6.12 -1.41 -9.62
N ALA A 262 -5.33 -1.33 -8.54
CA ALA A 262 -5.05 -0.07 -7.89
C ALA A 262 -3.56 0.08 -7.57
N TYR A 263 -3.00 1.25 -7.88
CA TYR A 263 -1.62 1.62 -7.57
C TYR A 263 -1.59 2.83 -6.63
N PHE A 264 -0.94 2.67 -5.50
CA PHE A 264 -0.78 3.71 -4.48
C PHE A 264 0.69 4.12 -4.42
N HIS A 265 0.95 5.41 -4.50
CA HIS A 265 2.28 5.98 -4.37
C HIS A 265 2.26 7.20 -3.47
N ASP A 266 3.17 7.25 -2.49
CA ASP A 266 3.22 8.36 -1.52
C ASP A 266 1.89 8.55 -0.77
N THR A 267 1.19 7.47 -0.46
CA THR A 267 -0.14 7.54 0.19
C THR A 267 -0.09 7.31 1.69
N ILE A 268 -1.09 7.81 2.41
CA ILE A 268 -1.40 7.37 3.77
C ILE A 268 -2.63 6.48 3.73
N VAL A 269 -2.55 5.28 4.29
CA VAL A 269 -3.72 4.43 4.53
C VAL A 269 -3.80 4.13 6.01
N ALA A 270 -4.87 4.59 6.66
CA ALA A 270 -5.08 4.42 8.08
C ALA A 270 -6.26 3.48 8.35
N GLY A 271 -6.03 2.47 9.20
CA GLY A 271 -6.99 1.41 9.48
C GLY A 271 -6.66 0.56 10.70
N GLN A 272 -7.52 -0.41 11.01
CA GLN A 272 -7.46 -1.31 12.16
C GLN A 272 -7.67 -2.78 11.76
N THR A 273 -8.85 -3.12 11.24
CA THR A 273 -9.26 -4.51 10.96
C THR A 273 -9.38 -4.71 9.46
N ASP A 274 -8.61 -5.65 8.90
CA ASP A 274 -8.72 -6.09 7.50
C ASP A 274 -8.69 -4.92 6.50
N PHE A 275 -7.96 -3.86 6.83
CA PHE A 275 -8.15 -2.57 6.19
C PHE A 275 -7.61 -2.49 4.75
N LEU A 276 -6.87 -3.52 4.30
CA LEU A 276 -6.59 -3.80 2.89
C LEU A 276 -7.22 -5.16 2.53
N TYR A 277 -8.31 -5.15 1.77
CA TYR A 277 -9.05 -6.38 1.46
C TYR A 277 -9.64 -6.39 0.05
N GLY A 278 -10.11 -7.56 -0.37
CA GLY A 278 -10.65 -7.79 -1.70
C GLY A 278 -9.91 -8.89 -2.44
N PHE A 279 -9.92 -8.84 -3.77
CA PHE A 279 -9.47 -9.93 -4.65
C PHE A 279 -8.68 -9.48 -5.85
N GLY A 280 -8.70 -8.19 -6.20
CA GLY A 280 -8.02 -7.69 -7.40
C GLY A 280 -6.50 -7.61 -7.20
N THR A 281 -5.88 -6.61 -7.84
CA THR A 281 -4.45 -6.34 -7.71
C THR A 281 -4.24 -4.99 -7.04
N LEU A 282 -3.55 -4.96 -5.90
CA LEU A 282 -3.13 -3.74 -5.23
C LEU A 282 -1.61 -3.69 -5.16
N PHE A 283 -1.01 -2.59 -5.59
CA PHE A 283 0.41 -2.32 -5.36
C PHE A 283 0.54 -0.99 -4.60
N ILE A 284 1.20 -1.02 -3.44
CA ILE A 284 1.44 0.15 -2.60
C ILE A 284 2.94 0.41 -2.54
N SER A 285 3.36 1.65 -2.80
CA SER A 285 4.77 2.04 -2.77
C SER A 285 5.02 3.37 -2.08
N LYS A 286 6.14 3.47 -1.35
CA LYS A 286 6.59 4.72 -0.74
C LYS A 286 5.52 5.37 0.15
N SER A 287 4.72 4.54 0.81
CA SER A 287 3.53 4.96 1.56
C SER A 287 3.70 4.76 3.07
N LEU A 288 2.68 5.19 3.82
CA LEU A 288 2.52 4.91 5.25
C LEU A 288 1.23 4.13 5.47
N LEU A 289 1.34 2.95 6.09
CA LEU A 289 0.22 2.23 6.67
C LEU A 289 0.15 2.57 8.16
N SER A 290 -0.83 3.40 8.51
CA SER A 290 -1.06 3.93 9.85
C SER A 290 -2.00 3.01 10.64
N LEU A 291 -1.44 2.25 11.57
CA LEU A 291 -2.11 1.23 12.39
C LEU A 291 -2.87 1.89 13.56
N ARG A 292 -4.19 1.99 13.45
CA ARG A 292 -5.06 2.63 14.45
C ARG A 292 -5.37 1.74 15.64
N ASN A 293 -5.38 0.44 15.43
CA ASN A 293 -5.40 -0.60 16.46
C ASN A 293 -5.14 -1.95 15.77
N CYS A 294 -5.09 -3.06 16.50
CA CYS A 294 -5.07 -4.40 15.92
C CYS A 294 -6.34 -5.16 16.30
N GLY A 295 -7.01 -5.80 15.33
CA GLY A 295 -8.22 -6.62 15.56
C GLY A 295 -8.49 -7.67 14.48
N GLY A 296 -7.57 -7.77 13.50
CA GLY A 296 -7.63 -8.65 12.35
C GLY A 296 -6.27 -8.68 11.65
N GLY A 297 -6.26 -8.79 10.33
CA GLY A 297 -5.06 -8.57 9.53
C GLY A 297 -4.95 -7.13 9.05
N ILE A 298 -3.72 -6.64 8.80
CA ILE A 298 -3.53 -5.47 7.93
C ILE A 298 -4.05 -5.80 6.53
N THR A 299 -3.72 -7.01 6.04
CA THR A 299 -4.23 -7.54 4.77
C THR A 299 -5.21 -8.70 4.98
N ALA A 300 -6.34 -8.69 4.28
CA ALA A 300 -7.33 -9.77 4.26
C ALA A 300 -7.70 -10.11 2.81
N TRP A 301 -6.70 -10.47 2.01
CA TRP A 301 -6.92 -10.81 0.61
C TRP A 301 -7.69 -12.10 0.46
N LYS A 302 -8.60 -12.08 -0.49
CA LYS A 302 -9.38 -13.22 -0.95
C LYS A 302 -8.93 -13.49 -2.36
N GLY A 303 -8.08 -14.49 -2.52
CA GLY A 303 -7.69 -14.88 -3.87
C GLY A 303 -8.91 -15.25 -4.70
N THR A 304 -8.77 -15.23 -6.01
CA THR A 304 -9.85 -15.62 -6.93
C THR A 304 -9.40 -16.77 -7.82
N ASN A 305 -10.37 -17.56 -8.26
CA ASN A 305 -10.17 -18.53 -9.33
C ASN A 305 -10.15 -17.88 -10.73
N THR A 306 -10.58 -16.61 -10.85
CA THR A 306 -10.60 -15.90 -12.13
C THR A 306 -9.22 -15.42 -12.56
N THR A 307 -8.89 -15.65 -13.83
CA THR A 307 -7.61 -15.26 -14.44
C THR A 307 -7.71 -13.98 -15.26
N SER A 308 -8.92 -13.56 -15.67
CA SER A 308 -9.12 -12.47 -16.64
C SER A 308 -10.61 -12.05 -16.80
N PRO A 309 -10.92 -10.79 -17.22
CA PRO A 309 -12.26 -10.39 -17.68
C PRO A 309 -12.83 -11.24 -18.82
N SER A 310 -11.97 -11.80 -19.69
CA SER A 310 -12.36 -12.60 -20.87
C SER A 310 -12.56 -14.09 -20.59
N ASN A 311 -12.23 -14.57 -19.39
CA ASN A 311 -12.48 -15.96 -19.00
C ASN A 311 -12.85 -16.05 -17.49
N PRO A 312 -14.05 -15.58 -17.11
CA PRO A 312 -14.50 -15.51 -15.72
C PRO A 312 -14.84 -16.88 -15.09
N SER A 313 -14.74 -17.98 -15.84
CA SER A 313 -15.04 -19.36 -15.41
C SER A 313 -13.88 -20.35 -15.60
N GLY A 314 -12.74 -19.92 -16.13
CA GLY A 314 -11.58 -20.79 -16.34
C GLY A 314 -10.87 -21.18 -15.04
N PRO A 315 -10.22 -22.35 -14.96
CA PRO A 315 -9.46 -22.75 -13.78
C PRO A 315 -8.32 -21.74 -13.50
N ALA A 316 -8.02 -21.55 -12.21
CA ALA A 316 -6.96 -20.69 -11.68
C ALA A 316 -5.53 -21.17 -12.03
N SER A 317 -5.37 -21.92 -13.11
CA SER A 317 -4.12 -22.50 -13.60
C SER A 317 -3.60 -21.64 -14.76
N SER A 318 -3.34 -20.37 -14.51
CA SER A 318 -2.35 -19.66 -15.32
C SER A 318 -1.31 -19.06 -14.40
N SER A 319 -0.05 -19.31 -14.74
CA SER A 319 1.15 -18.62 -14.23
C SER A 319 1.10 -17.08 -14.33
N ASN A 320 -0.01 -16.52 -14.84
CA ASN A 320 -0.25 -15.10 -15.07
C ASN A 320 -1.26 -14.46 -14.11
N ASN A 321 -1.98 -15.21 -13.25
CA ASN A 321 -2.84 -14.57 -12.24
C ASN A 321 -1.97 -13.90 -11.18
N LYS A 322 -1.91 -12.56 -11.20
CA LYS A 322 -1.15 -11.72 -10.27
C LYS A 322 -2.04 -11.01 -9.26
N TYR A 323 -3.28 -11.43 -9.09
CA TYR A 323 -4.15 -10.85 -8.06
C TYR A 323 -3.59 -11.13 -6.67
N GLY A 324 -3.66 -10.11 -5.82
CA GLY A 324 -2.93 -10.04 -4.57
C GLY A 324 -2.68 -8.60 -4.16
N VAL A 325 -2.14 -8.45 -2.96
CA VAL A 325 -1.65 -7.18 -2.44
C VAL A 325 -0.12 -7.23 -2.33
N TYR A 326 0.53 -6.22 -2.90
CA TYR A 326 1.98 -6.09 -2.96
C TYR A 326 2.37 -4.75 -2.36
N ILE A 327 3.19 -4.77 -1.31
CA ILE A 327 3.54 -3.56 -0.57
C ILE A 327 5.05 -3.42 -0.59
N SER A 328 5.59 -2.29 -1.06
CA SER A 328 7.04 -2.11 -1.16
C SER A 328 7.55 -0.72 -0.82
N HIS A 329 8.67 -0.61 -0.08
CA HIS A 329 9.21 0.67 0.39
C HIS A 329 8.19 1.46 1.21
N THR A 330 7.41 0.75 2.02
CA THR A 330 6.29 1.32 2.78
C THR A 330 6.56 1.15 4.27
N GLN A 331 6.08 2.10 5.06
CA GLN A 331 6.23 2.10 6.51
C GLN A 331 4.96 1.57 7.16
N PHE A 332 5.12 0.70 8.16
CA PHE A 332 4.02 0.20 8.99
C PHE A 332 4.23 0.75 10.40
N ARG A 333 3.35 1.66 10.82
CA ARG A 333 3.51 2.38 12.09
C ARG A 333 2.22 2.53 12.86
N ALA A 334 2.28 2.46 14.18
CA ALA A 334 1.20 2.89 15.04
C ALA A 334 0.77 4.32 14.70
N ALA A 335 -0.54 4.58 14.76
CA ALA A 335 -1.11 5.86 14.33
C ALA A 335 -0.67 7.06 15.21
N ASN A 336 -0.30 6.81 16.47
CA ASN A 336 0.22 7.82 17.40
C ASN A 336 0.88 7.18 18.63
N SER A 337 1.48 8.02 19.48
CA SER A 337 2.21 7.63 20.68
C SER A 337 1.38 6.95 21.76
N THR A 338 0.06 7.19 21.79
CA THR A 338 -0.86 6.56 22.74
C THR A 338 -1.19 5.13 22.33
N ILE A 339 -1.36 4.90 21.03
CA ILE A 339 -1.66 3.58 20.47
C ILE A 339 -0.41 2.69 20.44
N ALA A 340 0.77 3.24 20.10
CA ALA A 340 2.02 2.49 19.95
C ALA A 340 2.32 1.47 21.08
N PRO A 341 2.31 1.85 22.38
CA PRO A 341 2.56 0.88 23.45
C PRO A 341 1.44 -0.15 23.62
N VAL A 342 0.20 0.20 23.26
CA VAL A 342 -0.97 -0.68 23.38
C VAL A 342 -0.92 -1.80 22.33
N ILE A 343 -0.42 -1.52 21.14
CA ILE A 343 -0.45 -2.44 20.01
C ILE A 343 0.88 -3.14 19.72
N LYS A 344 1.90 -2.91 20.55
CA LYS A 344 3.19 -3.59 20.45
C LYS A 344 3.00 -5.11 20.32
N ASP A 345 3.66 -5.70 19.33
CA ASP A 345 3.68 -7.13 19.03
C ASP A 345 2.29 -7.75 18.73
N LYS A 346 1.29 -6.97 18.29
CA LYS A 346 -0.10 -7.45 18.14
C LYS A 346 -0.66 -7.42 16.71
N CYS A 347 -0.13 -6.58 15.83
CA CYS A 347 -0.72 -6.36 14.50
C CYS A 347 -0.24 -7.40 13.50
N SER A 348 -1.13 -8.29 13.07
CA SER A 348 -0.81 -9.24 12.01
C SER A 348 -0.67 -8.55 10.65
N LEU A 349 0.36 -8.93 9.88
CA LEU A 349 0.55 -8.50 8.48
C LEU A 349 -0.63 -8.92 7.59
N GLY A 350 -1.33 -9.98 7.96
CA GLY A 350 -2.55 -10.39 7.29
C GLY A 350 -3.13 -11.69 7.78
N ARG A 351 -4.32 -12.01 7.25
CA ARG A 351 -4.98 -13.30 7.44
C ARG A 351 -5.67 -13.76 6.15
N PRO A 352 -5.69 -15.08 5.87
CA PRO A 352 -6.23 -15.60 4.63
C PRO A 352 -7.77 -15.63 4.66
N TRP A 353 -8.41 -14.68 3.96
CA TRP A 353 -9.88 -14.71 3.83
C TRP A 353 -10.34 -15.97 3.05
N ASN A 354 -9.47 -16.52 2.21
CA ASN A 354 -9.56 -17.89 1.69
C ASN A 354 -8.17 -18.53 1.50
N ASP A 355 -8.16 -19.80 1.09
CA ASP A 355 -7.00 -20.66 0.96
C ASP A 355 -6.08 -20.37 -0.23
N ILE A 356 -6.41 -19.32 -1.00
CA ILE A 356 -5.65 -18.79 -2.13
C ILE A 356 -5.27 -17.30 -1.93
N HIS A 357 -5.29 -16.83 -0.68
CA HIS A 357 -4.81 -15.49 -0.29
C HIS A 357 -3.40 -15.21 -0.87
N ARG A 358 -3.18 -13.97 -1.32
CA ARG A 358 -1.86 -13.50 -1.74
C ARG A 358 -1.55 -12.12 -1.19
N SER A 359 -0.52 -12.04 -0.35
CA SER A 359 0.05 -10.82 0.20
C SER A 359 1.58 -10.97 0.23
N VAL A 360 2.29 -10.02 -0.38
CA VAL A 360 3.75 -9.99 -0.39
C VAL A 360 4.23 -8.60 0.02
N ILE A 361 4.97 -8.52 1.13
CA ILE A 361 5.51 -7.27 1.69
C ILE A 361 7.02 -7.26 1.50
N MET A 362 7.53 -6.21 0.86
CA MET A 362 8.91 -6.18 0.36
C MET A 362 9.62 -4.89 0.74
N ARG A 363 10.88 -4.92 1.20
CA ARG A 363 11.70 -3.71 1.39
C ARG A 363 10.97 -2.65 2.22
N SER A 364 10.36 -3.04 3.33
CA SER A 364 9.43 -2.22 4.09
C SER A 364 9.80 -2.21 5.57
N TYR A 365 9.53 -1.08 6.23
CA TYR A 365 9.84 -0.86 7.63
C TYR A 365 8.66 -1.26 8.52
N PHE A 366 8.94 -2.05 9.56
CA PHE A 366 8.00 -2.43 10.60
C PHE A 366 8.37 -1.79 11.93
N ASP A 367 7.48 -0.95 12.47
CA ASP A 367 7.59 -0.54 13.86
C ASP A 367 7.23 -1.68 14.83
N PRO A 368 7.41 -1.51 16.15
CA PRO A 368 7.17 -2.57 17.13
C PRO A 368 5.72 -3.08 17.21
N SER A 369 4.77 -2.54 16.45
CA SER A 369 3.38 -2.98 16.47
C SER A 369 3.18 -4.35 15.83
N ILE A 370 4.06 -4.75 14.90
CA ILE A 370 3.87 -5.96 14.10
C ILE A 370 4.02 -7.22 14.96
N LEU A 371 3.11 -8.18 14.77
CA LEU A 371 3.14 -9.48 15.41
C LEU A 371 4.46 -10.21 15.07
N PRO A 372 5.23 -10.76 16.03
CA PRO A 372 6.56 -11.31 15.76
C PRO A 372 6.62 -12.37 14.66
N GLN A 373 5.60 -13.25 14.59
CA GLN A 373 5.50 -14.27 13.54
C GLN A 373 5.00 -13.74 12.19
N GLY A 374 4.66 -12.46 12.07
CA GLY A 374 4.16 -11.80 10.87
C GLY A 374 2.67 -11.98 10.62
N TYR A 375 2.29 -13.04 9.91
CA TYR A 375 0.91 -13.34 9.52
C TYR A 375 0.20 -14.23 10.55
N THR A 376 -1.12 -14.35 10.42
CA THR A 376 -1.94 -15.27 11.22
C THR A 376 -2.91 -16.04 10.35
N GLY A 377 -3.39 -17.19 10.86
CA GLY A 377 -4.51 -17.91 10.26
C GLY A 377 -5.86 -17.21 10.50
N TRP A 378 -6.88 -17.65 9.77
CA TRP A 378 -8.25 -17.21 9.94
C TRP A 378 -8.95 -17.93 11.10
N THR A 379 -9.35 -17.17 12.13
CA THR A 379 -10.06 -17.70 13.30
C THR A 379 -11.40 -18.34 12.93
N GLY A 380 -11.73 -19.49 13.53
CA GLY A 380 -13.01 -20.19 13.31
C GLY A 380 -13.04 -21.12 12.08
N LYS A 381 -11.91 -21.28 11.38
CA LYS A 381 -11.73 -22.37 10.39
C LYS A 381 -11.26 -23.66 11.10
N PRO A 382 -11.43 -24.84 10.47
CA PRO A 382 -10.97 -26.10 11.05
C PRO A 382 -9.49 -26.02 11.50
N PRO A 383 -9.13 -26.57 12.68
CA PRO A 383 -7.81 -26.40 13.29
C PRO A 383 -6.66 -26.94 12.44
N ASN A 384 -6.95 -27.84 11.49
CA ASN A 384 -5.92 -28.47 10.69
C ASN A 384 -5.24 -27.51 9.70
N ASN A 385 -5.83 -26.33 9.42
CA ASN A 385 -5.17 -25.39 8.51
C ASN A 385 -5.49 -23.90 8.68
N ASN A 386 -6.45 -23.49 9.53
CA ASN A 386 -6.79 -22.07 9.76
C ASN A 386 -6.95 -21.22 8.47
N GLY A 387 -7.45 -21.82 7.38
CA GLY A 387 -7.58 -21.16 6.07
C GLY A 387 -6.30 -21.04 5.22
N ILE A 388 -5.16 -21.63 5.62
CA ILE A 388 -3.85 -21.53 4.93
C ILE A 388 -3.67 -22.68 3.92
N GLY A 389 -4.23 -22.58 2.72
CA GLY A 389 -4.08 -23.65 1.71
C GLY A 389 -2.71 -23.70 1.01
N PRO A 390 -2.46 -24.75 0.20
CA PRO A 390 -1.31 -24.81 -0.70
C PRO A 390 -1.18 -23.61 -1.65
N GLY A 391 -2.30 -22.97 -1.99
CA GLY A 391 -2.34 -21.75 -2.80
C GLY A 391 -2.08 -20.45 -2.04
N THR A 392 -1.95 -20.51 -0.71
CA THR A 392 -1.75 -19.32 0.13
C THR A 392 -0.31 -18.80 0.00
N VAL A 393 -0.19 -17.51 -0.28
CA VAL A 393 1.06 -16.78 -0.33
C VAL A 393 0.97 -15.63 0.67
N MET A 394 1.62 -15.79 1.80
CA MET A 394 1.80 -14.75 2.82
C MET A 394 3.30 -14.64 3.03
N ALA A 395 3.92 -13.61 2.44
CA ALA A 395 5.36 -13.57 2.31
C ALA A 395 5.96 -12.19 2.62
N VAL A 396 7.16 -12.22 3.19
CA VAL A 396 8.01 -11.05 3.39
C VAL A 396 9.33 -11.18 2.62
N HIS A 397 9.89 -10.06 2.18
CA HIS A 397 11.20 -10.01 1.49
C HIS A 397 11.94 -8.72 1.86
N ASP A 398 13.18 -8.81 2.33
CA ASP A 398 14.01 -7.65 2.71
C ASP A 398 13.27 -6.65 3.62
N VAL A 399 12.43 -7.13 4.54
CA VAL A 399 11.76 -6.30 5.56
C VAL A 399 12.69 -6.04 6.74
N TYR A 400 12.50 -4.93 7.44
CA TYR A 400 13.38 -4.48 8.51
C TYR A 400 12.62 -3.64 9.54
N GLY A 401 13.32 -3.22 10.59
CA GLY A 401 12.75 -2.46 11.70
C GLY A 401 12.49 -3.32 12.94
N PRO A 402 12.22 -2.70 14.09
CA PRO A 402 12.09 -3.38 15.37
C PRO A 402 10.88 -4.34 15.47
N GLY A 403 9.89 -4.22 14.57
CA GLY A 403 8.78 -5.17 14.49
C GLY A 403 9.07 -6.43 13.69
N TYR A 404 10.24 -6.55 13.05
CA TYR A 404 10.62 -7.74 12.31
C TYR A 404 11.48 -8.68 13.20
N ASP A 405 10.90 -9.82 13.57
CA ASP A 405 11.60 -10.91 14.28
C ASP A 405 11.85 -12.09 13.34
N ALA A 406 13.09 -12.19 12.83
CA ALA A 406 13.47 -13.24 11.90
C ALA A 406 13.36 -14.65 12.51
N ALA A 407 13.60 -14.80 13.81
CA ALA A 407 13.53 -16.10 14.49
C ALA A 407 12.08 -16.55 14.66
N ALA A 408 11.19 -15.65 15.08
CA ALA A 408 9.75 -15.93 15.19
C ALA A 408 9.12 -16.23 13.82
N VAL A 409 9.49 -15.49 12.78
CA VAL A 409 9.05 -15.76 11.41
C VAL A 409 9.55 -17.13 10.92
N ALA A 410 10.82 -17.47 11.18
CA ALA A 410 11.37 -18.78 10.82
C ALA A 410 10.66 -19.94 11.56
N ALA A 411 10.32 -19.74 12.85
CA ALA A 411 9.58 -20.73 13.64
C ALA A 411 8.13 -20.91 13.13
N ALA A 412 7.53 -19.88 12.53
CA ALA A 412 6.19 -19.89 11.95
C ALA A 412 6.19 -20.01 10.41
N SER A 413 7.15 -20.76 9.84
CA SER A 413 7.35 -20.87 8.38
C SER A 413 6.17 -21.49 7.62
N ASN A 414 5.27 -22.18 8.32
CA ASN A 414 4.01 -22.69 7.79
C ASN A 414 2.95 -21.59 7.60
N VAL A 415 3.13 -20.43 8.23
CA VAL A 415 2.25 -19.26 8.14
C VAL A 415 2.92 -18.16 7.31
N THR A 416 4.10 -17.71 7.71
CA THR A 416 4.83 -16.60 7.07
C THR A 416 6.01 -17.15 6.27
N LYS A 417 6.00 -16.91 4.96
CA LYS A 417 7.11 -17.26 4.08
C LYS A 417 8.13 -16.12 4.04
N VAL A 418 9.42 -16.43 4.08
CA VAL A 418 10.48 -15.47 3.77
C VAL A 418 10.95 -15.74 2.36
N PHE A 419 10.71 -14.79 1.45
CA PHE A 419 11.12 -14.92 0.06
C PHE A 419 12.57 -14.49 -0.12
N ASP A 420 13.33 -15.33 -0.82
CA ASP A 420 14.59 -14.90 -1.40
C ASP A 420 14.36 -13.97 -2.61
N ARG A 421 15.45 -13.43 -3.17
CA ARG A 421 15.38 -12.54 -4.33
C ARG A 421 14.72 -13.19 -5.55
N ALA A 422 14.93 -14.48 -5.79
CA ALA A 422 14.36 -15.17 -6.95
C ALA A 422 12.84 -15.36 -6.80
N GLN A 423 12.39 -15.69 -5.60
CA GLN A 423 10.98 -15.82 -5.22
C GLN A 423 10.26 -14.46 -5.22
N ALA A 424 10.94 -13.38 -4.83
CA ALA A 424 10.37 -12.03 -4.83
C ALA A 424 10.33 -11.38 -6.23
N ARG A 425 11.28 -11.73 -7.11
CA ARG A 425 11.42 -11.18 -8.48
C ARG A 425 10.10 -11.00 -9.25
N PRO A 426 9.13 -11.93 -9.22
CA PRO A 426 7.87 -11.80 -9.96
C PRO A 426 6.90 -10.72 -9.44
N TYR A 427 7.28 -9.97 -8.40
CA TYR A 427 6.41 -9.03 -7.68
C TYR A 427 7.08 -7.69 -7.38
N LEU A 428 8.36 -7.48 -7.74
CA LEU A 428 9.15 -6.35 -7.23
C LEU A 428 8.70 -4.97 -7.72
N ARG A 429 7.99 -4.90 -8.85
CA ARG A 429 7.56 -3.64 -9.48
C ARG A 429 6.10 -3.70 -9.90
N PRO A 430 5.43 -2.53 -10.05
CA PRO A 430 4.08 -2.46 -10.61
C PRO A 430 3.93 -3.22 -11.93
N ALA A 431 4.91 -3.12 -12.84
CA ALA A 431 4.93 -3.83 -14.12
C ALA A 431 4.98 -5.36 -14.03
N ASP A 432 5.39 -5.92 -12.88
CA ASP A 432 5.48 -7.37 -12.67
C ASP A 432 4.13 -7.98 -12.22
N VAL A 433 3.20 -7.15 -11.73
CA VAL A 433 1.90 -7.59 -11.20
C VAL A 433 0.70 -7.02 -11.95
N PHE A 434 0.80 -5.81 -12.50
CA PHE A 434 -0.20 -5.28 -13.42
C PHE A 434 0.10 -5.80 -14.81
N VAL A 435 -0.52 -6.92 -15.15
CA VAL A 435 -0.34 -7.60 -16.43
C VAL A 435 -1.66 -7.73 -17.17
N SER A 436 -1.61 -7.53 -18.47
CA SER A 436 -2.69 -7.86 -19.38
C SER A 436 -2.98 -9.37 -19.38
N GLN A 437 -4.10 -9.76 -19.98
CA GLN A 437 -4.49 -11.17 -20.15
C GLN A 437 -3.40 -12.02 -20.85
N LYS A 438 -2.61 -11.39 -21.73
CA LYS A 438 -1.50 -12.03 -22.45
C LYS A 438 -0.21 -12.11 -21.61
N GLY A 439 -0.25 -11.76 -20.34
CA GLY A 439 0.89 -11.77 -19.42
C GLY A 439 1.91 -10.65 -19.65
N LYS A 440 1.59 -9.65 -20.50
CA LYS A 440 2.45 -8.48 -20.74
C LYS A 440 2.16 -7.38 -19.72
N PRO A 441 3.16 -6.60 -19.27
CA PRO A 441 2.94 -5.45 -18.39
C PRO A 441 1.88 -4.48 -18.93
N ASP A 442 0.95 -4.06 -18.07
CA ASP A 442 -0.12 -3.12 -18.35
C ASP A 442 -0.13 -1.99 -17.31
N VAL A 443 0.74 -1.00 -17.56
CA VAL A 443 1.06 0.10 -16.62
C VAL A 443 0.87 1.48 -17.25
N LYS A 444 0.24 1.58 -18.42
CA LYS A 444 0.04 2.86 -19.12
C LYS A 444 -0.88 3.83 -18.36
N TRP A 445 -1.75 3.29 -17.52
CA TRP A 445 -2.66 4.03 -16.64
C TRP A 445 -1.98 4.54 -15.36
N LEU A 446 -0.72 4.15 -15.10
CA LEU A 446 0.07 4.69 -14.01
C LEU A 446 0.63 6.07 -14.38
N ASP A 447 0.87 6.90 -13.36
CA ASP A 447 1.61 8.15 -13.52
C ASP A 447 3.06 7.83 -13.87
N PRO A 448 3.57 8.27 -15.04
CA PRO A 448 4.88 7.87 -15.53
C PRO A 448 6.03 8.28 -14.61
N VAL A 449 5.85 9.32 -13.79
CA VAL A 449 6.90 9.80 -12.87
C VAL A 449 6.91 8.98 -11.56
N ALA A 450 5.79 8.35 -11.20
CA ALA A 450 5.63 7.70 -9.90
C ALA A 450 6.04 6.20 -9.86
N TRP A 451 6.02 5.49 -10.99
CA TRP A 451 6.31 4.04 -10.99
C TRP A 451 7.62 3.66 -11.67
N LEU A 452 8.22 4.57 -12.46
CA LEU A 452 9.55 4.34 -13.02
C LEU A 452 10.61 4.42 -11.90
N PRO A 453 11.62 3.52 -11.93
CA PRO A 453 12.60 3.34 -10.85
C PRO A 453 13.43 4.59 -10.55
#